data_AF-A0A8J3GD71-F1
#
_entry.id   AF-A0A8J3GD71-F1
#
_cell.length_a   1.000
_cell.length_b   1.000
_cell.length_c   1.000
_cell.angle_alpha   90.00
_cell.angle_beta   90.00
_cell.angle_gamma   90.00
#
_symmetry.space_group_name_H-M   'P 1'
#
loop_
_entity.id
_entity.type
_entity.pdbx_description
1 polymer ?
#
loop_
_entity_poly.entity_id
_entity_poly.type
_entity_poly.pdbx_seq_one_letter_code
_entity_poly.pdbx_strand_id
1 'polypeptide(L)'
;MPKSAPKLEWCIVRLGEDMNWWVEEISDDVHWDVDGLSIIDPRQVSHLMDLLEPLRDYDFQPSIFEDAFFKFRIERKLDDQRLRLVRTNDSLFESDDLLFALPDVIDEEKGPYADCIDHVTVLRVKLLNDLIEFEQKFTVEELEDDIREDQNADFMEGRAVHCFRELLDVMEFVPEGYELDADEESSSEDPIEETFPDIDEDEKIEEDETMKWDEDEDEDEESEETEEGFDDDDDDDDDEESDEDEEDKADEKPAPKSRARKK
;
A
#
# COMPACT_ATOMS: atom_id res chain seq x y z
N MET A 1 -26.41 -18.10 -20.47
CA MET A 1 -26.29 -17.87 -19.02
C MET A 1 -24.97 -17.17 -18.83
N PRO A 2 -24.92 -15.95 -18.27
CA PRO A 2 -23.64 -15.37 -17.91
C PRO A 2 -22.98 -16.35 -16.94
N LYS A 3 -21.77 -16.82 -17.28
CA LYS A 3 -20.97 -17.59 -16.35
C LYS A 3 -20.81 -16.68 -15.13
N SER A 4 -21.22 -17.15 -13.95
CA SER A 4 -20.84 -16.50 -12.70
C SER A 4 -19.34 -16.23 -12.81
N ALA A 5 -18.92 -14.98 -12.60
CA ALA A 5 -17.50 -14.63 -12.61
C ALA A 5 -16.74 -15.65 -11.73
N PRO A 6 -15.60 -16.16 -12.19
CA PRO A 6 -14.81 -17.07 -11.37
C PRO A 6 -14.54 -16.37 -10.04
N LYS A 7 -15.02 -16.94 -8.94
CA LYS A 7 -14.71 -16.42 -7.62
C LYS A 7 -13.22 -16.65 -7.43
N LEU A 8 -12.47 -15.63 -7.05
CA LEU A 8 -11.09 -15.79 -6.57
C LEU A 8 -11.00 -17.03 -5.64
N GLU A 9 -10.22 -18.06 -6.01
CA GLU A 9 -10.12 -19.34 -5.29
C GLU A 9 -8.73 -19.58 -4.70
N TRP A 10 -7.68 -19.13 -5.38
CA TRP A 10 -6.29 -19.29 -4.96
C TRP A 10 -5.44 -18.12 -5.47
N CYS A 11 -4.33 -17.88 -4.79
CA CYS A 11 -3.28 -16.98 -5.25
C CYS A 11 -1.90 -17.57 -4.91
N ILE A 12 -0.88 -17.10 -5.62
CA ILE A 12 0.53 -17.33 -5.30
C ILE A 12 1.09 -15.98 -4.87
N VAL A 13 1.77 -15.98 -3.74
CA VAL A 13 2.34 -14.78 -3.13
C VAL A 13 3.84 -14.94 -3.02
N ARG A 14 4.55 -13.83 -3.13
CA ARG A 14 6.01 -13.74 -3.08
C ARG A 14 6.43 -12.71 -2.04
N LEU A 15 7.47 -13.04 -1.29
CA LEU A 15 8.12 -12.10 -0.38
C LEU A 15 8.92 -11.06 -1.19
N GLY A 16 8.64 -9.78 -0.97
CA GLY A 16 9.33 -8.64 -1.54
C GLY A 16 10.67 -8.35 -0.88
N GLU A 17 11.45 -7.44 -1.46
CA GLU A 17 12.70 -6.94 -0.86
C GLU A 17 12.44 -6.10 0.39
N ASP A 18 11.24 -5.53 0.48
CA ASP A 18 10.70 -4.77 1.61
C ASP A 18 10.17 -5.67 2.75
N MET A 19 10.40 -6.99 2.66
CA MET A 19 9.93 -8.00 3.61
C MET A 19 8.40 -8.12 3.72
N ASN A 20 7.65 -7.56 2.77
CA ASN A 20 6.21 -7.69 2.67
C ASN A 20 5.79 -8.75 1.65
N TRP A 21 4.54 -9.23 1.74
CA TRP A 21 3.99 -10.22 0.82
C TRP A 21 3.21 -9.55 -0.30
N TRP A 22 3.53 -9.94 -1.54
CA TRP A 22 2.93 -9.41 -2.75
C TRP A 22 2.32 -10.54 -3.57
N VAL A 23 1.19 -10.29 -4.23
CA VAL A 23 0.54 -11.28 -5.10
C VAL A 23 1.32 -11.37 -6.42
N GLU A 24 1.74 -12.58 -6.78
CA GLU A 24 2.44 -12.87 -8.04
C GLU A 24 1.49 -13.47 -9.08
N GLU A 25 0.61 -14.40 -8.67
CA GLU A 25 -0.40 -15.00 -9.54
C GLU A 25 -1.74 -15.13 -8.82
N ILE A 26 -2.83 -15.03 -9.59
CA ILE A 26 -4.18 -15.11 -9.06
C ILE A 26 -5.07 -15.98 -9.95
N SER A 27 -6.06 -16.65 -9.36
CA SER A 27 -6.95 -17.53 -10.09
C SER A 27 -7.94 -16.81 -11.03
N ASP A 28 -8.11 -15.50 -10.86
CA ASP A 28 -9.01 -14.64 -11.65
C ASP A 28 -8.25 -13.45 -12.22
N ASP A 29 -7.52 -13.70 -13.31
CA ASP A 29 -6.69 -12.73 -14.04
C ASP A 29 -7.51 -11.72 -14.86
N VAL A 30 -8.85 -11.82 -14.84
CA VAL A 30 -9.74 -10.94 -15.61
C VAL A 30 -10.20 -9.75 -14.80
N HIS A 31 -10.44 -9.94 -13.50
CA HIS A 31 -10.97 -8.89 -12.61
C HIS A 31 -9.93 -8.31 -11.67
N TRP A 32 -8.73 -8.89 -11.61
CA TRP A 32 -7.66 -8.48 -10.73
C TRP A 32 -6.43 -8.07 -11.53
N ASP A 33 -5.89 -6.91 -11.20
CA ASP A 33 -4.51 -6.59 -11.52
C ASP A 33 -3.63 -7.11 -10.39
N VAL A 34 -2.54 -7.79 -10.74
CA VAL A 34 -1.57 -8.31 -9.77
C VAL A 34 -0.42 -7.32 -9.54
N ASP A 35 -0.26 -6.34 -10.43
CA ASP A 35 0.80 -5.35 -10.30
C ASP A 35 0.53 -4.45 -9.10
N GLY A 36 1.47 -4.40 -8.15
CA GLY A 36 1.30 -3.68 -6.89
C GLY A 36 0.26 -4.26 -5.92
N LEU A 37 -0.32 -5.44 -6.19
CA LEU A 37 -1.32 -6.03 -5.29
C LEU A 37 -0.64 -6.67 -4.07
N SER A 38 -0.83 -6.05 -2.92
CA SER A 38 -0.28 -6.51 -1.63
C SER A 38 -1.25 -7.45 -0.90
N ILE A 39 -0.71 -8.26 0.01
CA ILE A 39 -1.50 -9.14 0.89
C ILE A 39 -0.94 -9.10 2.30
N ILE A 40 -1.85 -9.02 3.28
CA ILE A 40 -1.50 -8.93 4.69
C ILE A 40 -1.21 -10.33 5.23
N ASP A 41 -0.06 -10.50 5.89
CA ASP A 41 0.31 -11.77 6.50
C ASP A 41 -0.31 -11.95 7.91
N PRO A 42 -0.36 -13.18 8.46
CA PRO A 42 -1.01 -13.44 9.74
C PRO A 42 -0.48 -12.61 10.92
N ARG A 43 0.81 -12.24 10.93
CA ARG A 43 1.40 -11.40 11.99
C ARG A 43 0.91 -9.97 11.87
N GLN A 44 0.92 -9.43 10.66
CA GLN A 44 0.35 -8.12 10.36
C GLN A 44 -1.15 -8.07 10.69
N VAL A 45 -1.92 -9.12 10.37
CA VAL A 45 -3.33 -9.23 10.78
C VAL A 45 -3.46 -9.14 12.30
N SER A 46 -2.64 -9.87 13.06
CA SER A 46 -2.66 -9.80 14.53
C SER A 46 -2.42 -8.38 15.04
N HIS A 47 -1.43 -7.67 14.48
CA HIS A 47 -1.15 -6.28 14.84
C HIS A 47 -2.33 -5.35 14.55
N LEU A 48 -2.97 -5.51 13.39
CA LEU A 48 -4.19 -4.75 13.08
C LEU A 48 -5.31 -5.04 14.08
N MET A 49 -5.47 -6.29 14.52
CA MET A 49 -6.47 -6.63 15.54
C MET A 49 -6.24 -5.93 16.87
N ASP A 50 -4.98 -5.78 17.28
CA ASP A 50 -4.61 -5.05 18.50
C ASP A 50 -4.94 -3.55 18.37
N LEU A 51 -4.68 -2.95 17.21
CA LEU A 51 -5.03 -1.55 16.91
C LEU A 51 -6.55 -1.31 16.82
N LEU A 52 -7.32 -2.32 16.44
CA LEU A 52 -8.78 -2.25 16.37
C LEU A 52 -9.45 -2.35 17.75
N GLU A 53 -8.78 -2.91 18.76
CA GLU A 53 -9.39 -3.14 20.08
C GLU A 53 -9.86 -1.84 20.75
N PRO A 54 -9.06 -0.74 20.80
CA PRO A 54 -9.53 0.54 21.34
C PRO A 54 -10.72 1.14 20.57
N LEU A 55 -10.82 0.85 19.26
CA LEU A 55 -11.89 1.37 18.41
C LEU A 55 -13.26 0.74 18.73
N ARG A 56 -13.31 -0.36 19.49
CA ARG A 56 -14.57 -0.99 19.92
C ARG A 56 -15.44 -0.07 20.75
N ASP A 57 -14.86 0.81 21.54
CA ASP A 57 -15.58 1.81 22.34
C ASP A 57 -16.22 2.91 21.46
N TYR A 58 -15.87 2.97 20.18
CA TYR A 58 -16.28 3.99 19.22
C TYR A 58 -17.30 3.49 18.17
N ASP A 59 -17.93 2.34 18.41
CA ASP A 59 -18.83 1.61 17.51
C ASP A 59 -18.10 0.92 16.34
N PHE A 60 -16.92 0.34 16.57
CA PHE A 60 -16.28 -0.51 15.58
C PHE A 60 -17.17 -1.70 15.17
N GLN A 61 -17.19 -2.00 13.87
CA GLN A 61 -18.00 -3.04 13.26
C GLN A 61 -17.08 -4.12 12.67
N PRO A 62 -16.86 -5.24 13.39
CA PRO A 62 -15.96 -6.30 12.92
C PRO A 62 -16.31 -6.86 11.55
N SER A 63 -17.60 -6.86 11.19
CA SER A 63 -18.05 -7.31 9.87
C SER A 63 -17.54 -6.45 8.72
N ILE A 64 -17.42 -5.12 8.89
CA ILE A 64 -16.90 -4.24 7.83
C ILE A 64 -15.43 -4.58 7.55
N PHE A 65 -14.64 -4.71 8.63
CA PHE A 65 -13.25 -5.11 8.52
C PHE A 65 -13.11 -6.52 7.95
N GLU A 66 -13.91 -7.47 8.43
CA GLU A 66 -13.84 -8.83 7.92
C GLU A 66 -14.22 -8.89 6.43
N ASP A 67 -15.31 -8.24 6.02
CA ASP A 67 -15.78 -8.25 4.63
C ASP A 67 -14.82 -7.56 3.65
N ALA A 68 -13.97 -6.66 4.14
CA ALA A 68 -12.91 -5.99 3.36
C ALA A 68 -11.84 -6.93 2.79
N PHE A 69 -11.72 -8.15 3.33
CA PHE A 69 -10.66 -9.08 2.92
C PHE A 69 -11.17 -10.44 2.44
N PHE A 70 -10.54 -10.93 1.36
CA PHE A 70 -10.50 -12.34 1.04
C PHE A 70 -9.47 -13.05 1.91
N LYS A 71 -9.90 -14.10 2.63
CA LYS A 71 -9.05 -14.85 3.55
C LYS A 71 -8.44 -16.05 2.87
N PHE A 72 -7.19 -16.29 3.19
CA PHE A 72 -6.38 -17.32 2.56
C PHE A 72 -5.59 -18.08 3.60
N ARG A 73 -5.49 -19.40 3.40
CA ARG A 73 -4.60 -20.26 4.19
C ARG A 73 -3.49 -20.80 3.30
N ILE A 74 -2.36 -21.15 3.91
CA ILE A 74 -1.26 -21.77 3.19
C ILE A 74 -1.69 -23.17 2.72
N GLU A 75 -1.72 -23.38 1.40
CA GLU A 75 -1.93 -24.70 0.81
C GLU A 75 -0.60 -25.47 0.77
N ARG A 76 0.45 -24.82 0.27
CA ARG A 76 1.81 -25.37 0.21
C ARG A 76 2.85 -24.26 0.01
N LYS A 77 4.06 -24.52 0.50
CA LYS A 77 5.27 -23.76 0.15
C LYS A 77 5.74 -24.16 -1.26
N LEU A 78 5.99 -23.21 -2.13
CA LEU A 78 6.54 -23.46 -3.48
C LEU A 78 8.07 -23.41 -3.44
N ASP A 79 8.61 -22.36 -2.82
CA ASP A 79 10.02 -22.19 -2.48
C ASP A 79 10.17 -21.30 -1.24
N ASP A 80 11.40 -20.88 -0.90
CA ASP A 80 11.68 -20.10 0.31
C ASP A 80 11.01 -18.73 0.37
N GLN A 81 10.68 -18.15 -0.79
CA GLN A 81 10.08 -16.82 -0.88
C GLN A 81 8.66 -16.86 -1.47
N ARG A 82 8.15 -18.03 -1.87
CA ARG A 82 6.84 -18.17 -2.52
C ARG A 82 5.93 -19.18 -1.85
N LEU A 83 4.70 -18.75 -1.63
CA LEU A 83 3.64 -19.56 -1.03
C LEU A 83 2.46 -19.66 -2.00
N ARG A 84 1.86 -20.85 -2.07
CA ARG A 84 0.56 -21.03 -2.69
C ARG A 84 -0.50 -21.01 -1.60
N LEU A 85 -1.46 -20.11 -1.77
CA LEU A 85 -2.55 -19.91 -0.85
C LEU A 85 -3.88 -20.37 -1.45
N VAL A 86 -4.78 -20.87 -0.61
CA VAL A 86 -6.14 -21.25 -1.01
C VAL A 86 -7.16 -20.49 -0.18
N ARG A 87 -8.21 -20.01 -0.84
CA ARG A 87 -9.27 -19.22 -0.21
C ARG A 87 -9.98 -20.05 0.85
N THR A 88 -10.28 -19.41 1.97
CA THR A 88 -11.13 -19.95 3.03
C THR A 88 -12.25 -18.97 3.40
N ASN A 89 -13.23 -19.44 4.14
CA ASN A 89 -14.29 -18.60 4.74
C ASN A 89 -14.19 -18.59 6.28
N ASP A 90 -13.05 -19.01 6.82
CA ASP A 90 -12.77 -18.91 8.25
C ASP A 90 -12.65 -17.43 8.64
N SER A 91 -13.12 -17.07 9.83
CA SER A 91 -13.12 -15.69 10.31
C SER A 91 -11.73 -15.27 10.78
N LEU A 92 -11.36 -14.02 10.51
CA LEU A 92 -10.12 -13.42 11.03
C LEU A 92 -10.19 -13.18 12.55
N PHE A 93 -11.39 -13.03 13.12
CA PHE A 93 -11.58 -12.73 14.55
C PHE A 93 -11.82 -13.98 15.40
N GLU A 94 -12.46 -15.00 14.84
CA GLU A 94 -12.90 -16.19 15.59
C GLU A 94 -12.02 -17.43 15.37
N SER A 95 -11.22 -17.46 14.30
CA SER A 95 -10.39 -18.63 13.97
C SER A 95 -9.03 -18.55 14.67
N ASP A 96 -8.53 -19.70 15.13
CA ASP A 96 -7.15 -19.86 15.60
C ASP A 96 -6.15 -20.08 14.44
N ASP A 97 -6.65 -20.19 13.20
CA ASP A 97 -5.81 -20.42 12.02
C ASP A 97 -5.04 -19.16 11.60
N LEU A 98 -3.80 -19.34 11.16
CA LEU A 98 -2.97 -18.27 10.60
C LEU A 98 -3.42 -17.96 9.17
N LEU A 99 -4.20 -16.89 9.02
CA LEU A 99 -4.80 -16.49 7.75
C LEU A 99 -4.10 -15.27 7.15
N PHE A 100 -3.86 -15.32 5.84
CA PHE A 100 -3.53 -14.16 5.03
C PHE A 100 -4.82 -13.43 4.64
N ALA A 101 -4.75 -12.11 4.55
CA ALA A 101 -5.87 -11.24 4.21
C ALA A 101 -5.53 -10.41 2.97
N LEU A 102 -6.21 -10.70 1.86
CA LEU A 102 -6.10 -9.94 0.61
C LEU A 102 -7.22 -8.90 0.55
N PRO A 103 -6.94 -7.61 0.38
CA PRO A 103 -7.98 -6.58 0.33
C PRO A 103 -8.85 -6.73 -0.92
N ASP A 104 -10.17 -6.54 -0.79
CA ASP A 104 -11.12 -6.52 -1.89
C ASP A 104 -11.12 -5.14 -2.58
N VAL A 105 -10.14 -4.95 -3.46
CA VAL A 105 -9.89 -3.70 -4.22
C VAL A 105 -10.43 -3.73 -5.64
N ILE A 106 -11.38 -4.63 -5.96
CA ILE A 106 -11.97 -4.70 -7.31
C ILE A 106 -12.66 -3.38 -7.69
N ASP A 107 -13.23 -2.69 -6.69
CA ASP A 107 -13.77 -1.34 -6.80
C ASP A 107 -13.08 -0.46 -5.77
N GLU A 108 -12.08 0.31 -6.19
CA GLU A 108 -11.26 1.14 -5.30
C GLU A 108 -12.05 2.28 -4.64
N GLU A 109 -13.15 2.75 -5.25
CA GLU A 109 -13.94 3.87 -4.71
C GLU A 109 -15.11 3.41 -3.82
N LYS A 110 -15.68 2.22 -4.07
CA LYS A 110 -16.93 1.74 -3.43
C LYS A 110 -16.90 0.27 -3.05
N GLY A 111 -15.71 -0.31 -2.99
CA GLY A 111 -15.51 -1.70 -2.61
C GLY A 111 -15.55 -1.88 -1.08
N PRO A 112 -15.62 -3.15 -0.63
CA PRO A 112 -15.58 -3.48 0.79
C PRO A 112 -14.33 -2.96 1.52
N TYR A 113 -13.19 -2.90 0.81
CA TYR A 113 -11.97 -2.36 1.37
C TYR A 113 -12.02 -0.84 1.56
N ALA A 114 -12.56 -0.09 0.59
CA ALA A 114 -12.79 1.35 0.72
C ALA A 114 -13.73 1.67 1.89
N ASP A 115 -14.85 0.93 2.00
CA ASP A 115 -15.78 1.05 3.14
C ASP A 115 -15.07 0.81 4.49
N CYS A 116 -14.08 -0.08 4.53
CA CYS A 116 -13.28 -0.34 5.73
C CYS A 116 -12.35 0.83 6.07
N ILE A 117 -11.64 1.38 5.08
CA ILE A 117 -10.78 2.56 5.27
C ILE A 117 -11.61 3.73 5.81
N ASP A 118 -12.73 4.07 5.18
CA ASP A 118 -13.63 5.12 5.64
C ASP A 118 -14.09 4.89 7.08
N HIS A 119 -14.46 3.65 7.39
CA HIS A 119 -14.93 3.27 8.72
C HIS A 119 -13.83 3.45 9.77
N VAL A 120 -12.62 2.92 9.54
CA VAL A 120 -11.51 3.08 10.51
C VAL A 120 -11.06 4.54 10.64
N THR A 121 -11.10 5.32 9.56
CA THR A 121 -10.78 6.76 9.57
C THR A 121 -11.72 7.53 10.48
N VAL A 122 -13.04 7.33 10.32
CA VAL A 122 -14.04 7.98 11.17
C VAL A 122 -13.84 7.61 12.64
N LEU A 123 -13.50 6.36 12.93
CA LEU A 123 -13.26 5.90 14.30
C LEU A 123 -11.97 6.48 14.88
N ARG A 124 -10.89 6.54 14.10
CA ARG A 124 -9.63 7.14 14.53
C ARG A 124 -9.83 8.60 14.92
N VAL A 125 -10.54 9.37 14.11
CA VAL A 125 -10.81 10.79 14.42
C VAL A 125 -11.61 10.94 15.71
N LYS A 126 -12.58 10.06 15.99
CA LYS A 126 -13.29 10.07 17.27
C LYS A 126 -12.36 9.77 18.44
N LEU A 127 -11.50 8.75 18.31
CA LEU A 127 -10.51 8.39 19.32
C LEU A 127 -9.55 9.57 19.59
N LEU A 128 -9.00 10.17 18.54
CA LEU A 128 -8.08 11.30 18.67
C LEU A 128 -8.73 12.50 19.36
N ASN A 129 -9.97 12.84 19.00
CA ASN A 129 -10.71 13.93 19.66
C ASN A 129 -11.02 13.67 21.14
N ASP A 130 -11.01 12.41 21.58
CA ASP A 130 -11.20 12.05 22.98
C ASP A 130 -9.88 11.99 23.75
N LEU A 131 -8.78 11.60 23.10
CA LEU A 131 -7.45 11.52 23.70
C LEU A 131 -6.74 12.89 23.76
N ILE A 132 -6.99 13.76 22.79
CA ILE A 132 -6.29 15.04 22.62
C ILE A 132 -7.26 16.21 22.83
N GLU A 133 -6.85 17.17 23.66
CA GLU A 133 -7.56 18.44 23.82
C GLU A 133 -7.19 19.43 22.70
N PHE A 134 -7.87 19.33 21.56
CA PHE A 134 -7.71 20.28 20.46
C PHE A 134 -8.41 21.63 20.73
N GLU A 135 -7.88 22.73 20.16
CA GLU A 135 -8.57 24.03 20.16
C GLU A 135 -9.88 23.98 19.35
N GLN A 136 -9.86 23.24 18.23
CA GLN A 136 -11.00 22.92 17.39
C GLN A 136 -10.99 21.42 17.13
N LYS A 137 -12.18 20.81 17.04
CA LYS A 137 -12.26 19.36 16.81
C LYS A 137 -11.57 18.99 15.51
N PHE A 138 -10.68 18.01 15.59
CA PHE A 138 -10.04 17.41 14.44
C PHE A 138 -11.09 16.69 13.59
N THR A 139 -10.99 16.81 12.27
CA THR A 139 -11.98 16.34 11.32
C THR A 139 -11.45 15.19 10.47
N VAL A 140 -12.38 14.46 9.84
CA VAL A 140 -12.04 13.40 8.89
C VAL A 140 -11.36 13.97 7.65
N GLU A 141 -11.79 15.15 7.19
CA GLU A 141 -11.21 15.83 6.03
C GLU A 141 -9.72 16.16 6.27
N GLU A 142 -9.35 16.65 7.45
CA GLU A 142 -7.96 16.95 7.80
C GLU A 142 -7.08 15.69 7.79
N LEU A 143 -7.54 14.59 8.39
CA LEU A 143 -6.80 13.32 8.37
C LEU A 143 -6.63 12.78 6.95
N GLU A 144 -7.71 12.78 6.16
CA GLU A 144 -7.67 12.29 4.78
C GLU A 144 -6.75 13.13 3.90
N ASP A 145 -6.70 14.45 4.09
CA ASP A 145 -5.84 15.33 3.32
C ASP A 145 -4.36 15.06 3.60
N ASP A 146 -3.97 14.84 4.87
CA ASP A 146 -2.61 14.48 5.25
C ASP A 146 -2.20 13.12 4.64
N ILE A 147 -3.06 12.10 4.75
CA ILE A 147 -2.78 10.77 4.17
C ILE A 147 -2.69 10.85 2.64
N ARG A 148 -3.52 11.66 1.98
CA ARG A 148 -3.45 11.85 0.52
C ARG A 148 -2.16 12.52 0.09
N GLU A 149 -1.62 13.44 0.88
CA GLU A 149 -0.33 14.08 0.59
C GLU A 149 0.80 13.04 0.59
N ASP A 150 0.86 12.19 1.62
CA ASP A 150 1.84 11.11 1.74
C ASP A 150 1.70 10.07 0.60
N GLN A 151 0.48 9.61 0.33
CA GLN A 151 0.21 8.66 -0.75
C GLN A 151 0.57 9.22 -2.14
N ASN A 152 0.33 10.51 -2.37
CA ASN A 152 0.71 11.17 -3.61
C ASN A 152 2.23 11.30 -3.75
N ALA A 153 2.95 11.52 -2.64
CA ALA A 153 4.40 11.50 -2.63
C ALA A 153 4.94 10.11 -3.03
N ASP A 154 4.43 9.04 -2.42
CA ASP A 154 4.80 7.66 -2.77
C ASP A 154 4.49 7.31 -4.24
N PHE A 155 3.33 7.75 -4.73
CA PHE A 155 2.93 7.57 -6.13
C PHE A 155 3.88 8.30 -7.10
N MET A 156 4.27 9.53 -6.78
CA MET A 156 5.23 10.31 -7.60
C MET A 156 6.62 9.68 -7.62
N GLU A 157 7.00 8.96 -6.56
CA GLU A 157 8.22 8.17 -6.48
C GLU A 157 8.09 6.78 -7.14
N GLY A 158 6.89 6.40 -7.58
CA GLY A 158 6.60 5.11 -8.21
C GLY A 158 6.64 3.92 -7.24
N ARG A 159 6.41 4.16 -5.95
CA ARG A 159 6.35 3.12 -4.93
C ARG A 159 4.93 2.60 -4.79
N ALA A 160 4.76 1.28 -4.80
CA ALA A 160 3.48 0.66 -4.46
C ALA A 160 3.30 0.70 -2.94
N VAL A 161 2.19 1.28 -2.48
CA VAL A 161 1.84 1.29 -1.05
C VAL A 161 1.24 -0.07 -0.68
N HIS A 162 1.80 -0.70 0.35
CA HIS A 162 1.27 -1.95 0.85
C HIS A 162 0.00 -1.70 1.67
N CYS A 163 -1.06 -2.51 1.50
CA CYS A 163 -2.34 -2.33 2.20
C CYS A 163 -2.21 -2.33 3.73
N PHE A 164 -1.29 -3.12 4.29
CA PHE A 164 -0.95 -3.03 5.71
C PHE A 164 -0.48 -1.63 6.11
N ARG A 165 0.38 -0.99 5.31
CA ARG A 165 0.89 0.36 5.58
C ARG A 165 -0.24 1.39 5.51
N GLU A 166 -1.10 1.31 4.50
CA GLU A 166 -2.27 2.19 4.35
C GLU A 166 -3.20 2.13 5.58
N LEU A 167 -3.46 0.92 6.10
CA LEU A 167 -4.25 0.75 7.32
C LEU A 167 -3.53 1.31 8.56
N LEU A 168 -2.21 1.16 8.64
CA LEU A 168 -1.42 1.75 9.72
C LEU A 168 -1.42 3.27 9.66
N ASP A 169 -1.28 3.85 8.47
CA ASP A 169 -1.27 5.30 8.27
C ASP A 169 -2.54 5.93 8.84
N VAL A 170 -3.68 5.25 8.71
CA VAL A 170 -4.93 5.67 9.37
C VAL A 170 -4.93 5.35 10.86
N MET A 171 -4.71 4.09 11.25
CA MET A 171 -4.97 3.64 12.62
C MET A 171 -3.96 4.14 13.65
N GLU A 172 -2.72 4.40 13.23
CA GLU A 172 -1.66 4.95 14.06
C GLU A 172 -1.49 6.47 13.88
N PHE A 173 -2.29 7.10 13.01
CA PHE A 173 -2.22 8.53 12.71
C PHE A 173 -2.19 9.39 13.99
N VAL A 174 -1.21 10.28 14.11
CA VAL A 174 -1.15 11.31 15.16
C VAL A 174 -0.89 12.65 14.48
N PRO A 175 -1.75 13.67 14.69
CA PRO A 175 -1.53 14.99 14.11
C PRO A 175 -0.21 15.62 14.58
N GLU A 176 0.43 16.39 13.71
CA GLU A 176 1.70 17.04 14.01
C GLU A 176 1.65 17.88 15.30
N GLY A 177 2.67 17.74 16.15
CA GLY A 177 2.80 18.49 17.40
C GLY A 177 1.99 17.93 18.56
N TYR A 178 1.31 16.80 18.38
CA TYR A 178 0.69 16.03 19.45
C TYR A 178 1.42 14.70 19.63
N GLU A 179 1.47 14.24 20.87
CA GLU A 179 1.88 12.89 21.21
C GLU A 179 0.73 12.28 22.00
N LEU A 180 0.36 11.04 21.66
CA LEU A 180 -0.55 10.29 22.50
C LEU A 180 0.28 9.78 23.67
N ASP A 181 -0.12 10.10 24.90
CA ASP A 181 0.38 9.46 26.12
C ASP A 181 -0.09 7.99 26.13
N ALA A 182 0.38 7.20 25.17
CA ALA A 182 0.32 5.76 25.25
C ALA A 182 1.33 5.38 26.34
N ASP A 183 0.86 4.73 27.41
CA ASP A 183 1.70 4.09 28.41
C ASP A 183 2.92 3.45 27.73
N GLU A 184 4.10 3.60 28.34
CA GLU A 184 5.41 3.06 27.93
C GLU A 184 5.45 1.52 27.80
N GLU A 185 4.59 0.90 26.98
CA GLU A 185 4.56 -0.54 26.75
C GLU A 185 4.37 -0.95 25.28
N SER A 186 4.40 -0.01 24.31
CA SER A 186 4.44 -0.36 22.87
C SER A 186 5.80 -0.21 22.20
N SER A 187 6.86 0.12 22.95
CA SER A 187 8.23 -0.11 22.46
C SER A 187 8.61 -1.57 22.71
N SER A 188 7.90 -2.50 22.04
CA SER A 188 8.51 -3.78 21.69
C SER A 188 9.56 -3.51 20.62
N GLU A 189 10.68 -2.90 21.03
CA GLU A 189 11.97 -3.38 20.55
C GLU A 189 12.09 -4.81 21.09
N ASP A 190 11.37 -5.76 20.50
CA ASP A 190 11.77 -7.15 20.56
C ASP A 190 13.02 -7.23 19.69
N PRO A 191 14.24 -7.33 20.25
CA PRO A 191 15.35 -7.80 19.45
C PRO A 191 14.88 -9.15 18.91
N ILE A 192 14.97 -9.30 17.59
CA ILE A 192 14.74 -10.55 16.88
C ILE A 192 15.88 -11.51 17.25
N GLU A 193 15.94 -11.91 18.51
CA GLU A 193 16.82 -12.94 19.04
C GLU A 193 15.96 -14.16 19.38
N GLU A 194 16.45 -15.31 18.91
CA GLU A 194 15.97 -16.66 19.21
C GLU A 194 14.75 -17.16 18.40
N THR A 195 14.97 -17.41 17.10
CA THR A 195 14.69 -18.75 16.51
C THR A 195 15.31 -18.87 15.10
N PHE A 196 16.63 -18.66 14.99
CA PHE A 196 17.37 -19.30 13.91
C PHE A 196 17.71 -20.73 14.36
N PRO A 197 17.43 -21.77 13.56
CA PRO A 197 17.88 -23.12 13.88
C PRO A 197 19.41 -23.14 13.99
N ASP A 198 19.94 -23.77 15.04
CA ASP A 198 21.38 -23.98 15.27
C ASP A 198 22.03 -24.56 13.99
N ILE A 199 22.69 -23.70 13.22
CA ILE A 199 23.63 -24.12 12.19
C ILE A 199 24.86 -24.60 12.95
N ASP A 200 25.11 -25.91 12.91
CA ASP A 200 26.32 -26.53 13.44
C ASP A 200 27.56 -25.75 12.96
N GLU A 201 28.27 -25.09 13.89
CA GLU A 201 29.49 -24.28 13.68
C GLU A 201 30.73 -25.14 13.31
N ASP A 202 30.58 -26.17 12.47
CA ASP A 202 31.66 -27.06 12.06
C ASP A 202 31.84 -27.15 10.53
N GLU A 203 31.45 -26.12 9.78
CA GLU A 203 31.93 -25.90 8.41
C GLU A 203 32.92 -24.72 8.38
N LYS A 204 34.21 -25.05 8.40
CA LYS A 204 35.30 -24.12 8.04
C LYS A 204 35.03 -23.54 6.66
N ILE A 205 34.52 -22.31 6.63
CA ILE A 205 34.63 -21.43 5.46
C ILE A 205 36.13 -21.22 5.22
N GLU A 206 36.64 -21.76 4.12
CA GLU A 206 38.00 -21.49 3.66
C GLU A 206 38.08 -19.99 3.32
N GLU A 207 38.94 -19.25 4.02
CA GLU A 207 39.26 -17.85 3.70
C GLU A 207 39.78 -17.78 2.25
N ASP A 208 38.98 -17.21 1.36
CA ASP A 208 39.39 -16.86 0.00
C ASP A 208 40.39 -15.69 0.08
N GLU A 209 41.62 -15.92 -0.38
CA GLU A 209 42.74 -14.95 -0.41
C GLU A 209 42.52 -13.77 -1.38
N THR A 210 41.32 -13.62 -1.96
CA THR A 210 40.96 -12.51 -2.85
C THR A 210 40.60 -11.22 -2.07
N MET A 211 40.42 -11.27 -0.75
CA MET A 211 40.16 -10.10 0.09
C MET A 211 41.45 -9.36 0.50
N LYS A 212 42.34 -9.13 -0.47
CA LYS A 212 43.44 -8.17 -0.35
C LYS A 212 43.00 -6.85 -0.96
N TRP A 213 42.58 -5.93 -0.08
CA TRP A 213 42.57 -4.52 -0.41
C TRP A 213 44.02 -4.12 -0.62
N ASP A 214 44.45 -3.95 -1.87
CA ASP A 214 45.75 -3.35 -2.18
C ASP A 214 45.69 -1.89 -1.70
N GLU A 215 46.26 -1.70 -0.52
CA GLU A 215 46.59 -0.41 0.08
C GLU A 215 47.97 0.00 -0.47
N ASP A 216 48.03 1.25 -0.96
CA ASP A 216 49.20 2.03 -1.40
C ASP A 216 49.57 2.03 -2.90
N GLU A 217 49.36 3.18 -3.55
CA GLU A 217 50.47 3.96 -4.13
C GLU A 217 50.02 5.40 -4.47
N ASP A 218 50.49 6.36 -3.66
CA ASP A 218 50.57 7.79 -3.98
C ASP A 218 51.58 8.00 -5.13
N GLU A 219 51.16 8.59 -6.26
CA GLU A 219 52.06 9.35 -7.14
C GLU A 219 51.33 10.58 -7.69
N ASP A 220 51.73 11.75 -7.17
CA ASP A 220 51.57 13.06 -7.79
C ASP A 220 52.25 13.07 -9.17
N GLU A 221 51.58 13.51 -10.24
CA GLU A 221 52.26 14.22 -11.34
C GLU A 221 51.32 15.19 -12.08
N GLU A 222 51.85 16.40 -12.25
CA GLU A 222 51.29 17.65 -12.75
C GLU A 222 51.19 17.68 -14.29
N SER A 223 50.50 18.70 -14.83
CA SER A 223 50.61 19.26 -16.22
C SER A 223 49.67 18.66 -17.29
N GLU A 224 49.02 19.37 -18.23
CA GLU A 224 49.07 20.75 -18.72
C GLU A 224 47.69 21.24 -19.23
N GLU A 225 47.52 22.56 -19.25
CA GLU A 225 46.46 23.33 -19.92
C GLU A 225 46.34 23.02 -21.41
N THR A 226 45.12 23.06 -21.95
CA THR A 226 44.90 23.62 -23.29
C THR A 226 43.55 24.34 -23.34
N GLU A 227 43.66 25.67 -23.30
CA GLU A 227 42.67 26.68 -23.64
C GLU A 227 42.64 26.85 -25.17
N GLU A 228 41.46 26.79 -25.82
CA GLU A 228 41.00 27.56 -27.01
C GLU A 228 39.47 27.26 -27.13
N GLY A 229 38.48 28.15 -27.21
CA GLY A 229 38.42 29.60 -27.43
C GLY A 229 37.44 29.92 -28.60
N PHE A 230 36.22 30.38 -28.28
CA PHE A 230 35.25 31.24 -29.05
C PHE A 230 34.83 30.82 -30.49
N ASP A 231 33.68 31.16 -31.09
CA ASP A 231 32.65 32.22 -31.04
C ASP A 231 31.30 31.57 -31.46
N ASP A 232 30.11 31.93 -30.97
CA ASP A 232 29.31 33.18 -31.13
C ASP A 232 28.62 33.33 -32.52
N ASP A 233 27.56 34.15 -32.53
CA ASP A 233 26.54 34.44 -33.56
C ASP A 233 25.33 33.46 -33.63
N ASP A 234 24.13 33.72 -33.07
CA ASP A 234 23.22 34.90 -33.13
C ASP A 234 22.19 34.78 -34.29
N ASP A 235 21.10 35.53 -34.14
CA ASP A 235 19.85 35.64 -34.93
C ASP A 235 18.70 34.68 -34.54
N ASP A 236 17.73 35.11 -33.71
CA ASP A 236 16.71 36.16 -33.98
C ASP A 236 15.62 35.62 -34.92
N ASP A 237 14.42 35.39 -34.39
CA ASP A 237 13.25 36.08 -34.95
C ASP A 237 12.05 35.99 -34.02
N ASP A 238 11.36 37.11 -34.06
CA ASP A 238 10.32 37.66 -33.19
C ASP A 238 8.92 37.25 -33.67
N ASP A 239 7.91 37.87 -33.05
CA ASP A 239 6.51 38.01 -33.43
C ASP A 239 5.55 36.86 -33.06
N GLU A 240 4.66 37.03 -32.06
CA GLU A 240 3.54 37.98 -31.90
C GLU A 240 2.20 37.48 -32.49
N GLU A 241 1.14 37.78 -31.73
CA GLU A 241 -0.31 37.79 -32.07
C GLU A 241 -1.01 36.41 -32.05
N SER A 242 -1.83 36.11 -31.03
CA SER A 242 -3.20 36.60 -30.80
C SER A 242 -4.16 36.21 -31.94
N ASP A 243 -5.10 35.32 -31.65
CA ASP A 243 -6.49 35.49 -32.09
C ASP A 243 -7.42 34.59 -31.26
N GLU A 244 -8.30 35.26 -30.53
CA GLU A 244 -9.56 34.75 -30.02
C GLU A 244 -10.47 34.44 -31.22
N ASP A 245 -11.24 33.35 -31.16
CA ASP A 245 -12.54 33.33 -31.83
C ASP A 245 -13.50 32.34 -31.14
N GLU A 246 -14.64 32.91 -30.77
CA GLU A 246 -15.85 32.30 -30.23
C GLU A 246 -16.47 31.29 -31.23
N GLU A 247 -17.25 30.32 -30.73
CA GLU A 247 -18.70 30.26 -31.00
C GLU A 247 -19.37 29.08 -30.27
N ASP A 248 -20.21 29.44 -29.30
CA ASP A 248 -21.41 28.71 -28.88
C ASP A 248 -22.22 28.18 -30.08
N LYS A 249 -22.84 26.98 -29.97
CA LYS A 249 -24.29 26.73 -30.19
C LYS A 249 -24.77 25.35 -29.71
N ALA A 250 -25.50 25.38 -28.60
CA ALA A 250 -26.87 24.90 -28.38
C ALA A 250 -27.38 23.56 -29.00
N ASP A 251 -27.81 22.68 -28.10
CA ASP A 251 -29.08 21.91 -28.05
C ASP A 251 -29.72 21.39 -29.36
N GLU A 252 -29.84 20.06 -29.48
CA GLU A 252 -31.15 19.47 -29.83
C GLU A 252 -31.30 18.00 -29.36
N LYS A 253 -32.14 17.78 -28.33
CA LYS A 253 -32.72 16.47 -28.01
C LYS A 253 -33.83 16.11 -29.01
N PRO A 254 -33.96 14.85 -29.46
CA PRO A 254 -35.24 14.35 -29.94
C PRO A 254 -35.94 13.44 -28.91
N ALA A 255 -37.19 13.80 -28.62
CA ALA A 255 -38.16 13.10 -27.77
C ALA A 255 -38.80 11.86 -28.47
N PRO A 256 -39.53 11.00 -27.73
CA PRO A 256 -39.76 9.60 -28.10
C PRO A 256 -41.03 9.38 -28.94
N LYS A 257 -41.03 8.33 -29.78
CA LYS A 257 -42.23 7.84 -30.48
C LYS A 257 -42.78 6.57 -29.87
N SER A 258 -44.07 6.65 -29.56
CA SER A 258 -44.89 5.66 -28.91
C SER A 258 -45.53 4.65 -29.88
N ARG A 259 -45.64 3.41 -29.38
CA ARG A 259 -46.70 2.39 -29.55
C ARG A 259 -47.28 2.10 -30.95
N ALA A 260 -47.24 0.81 -31.31
CA ALA A 260 -48.43 0.14 -31.87
C ALA A 260 -48.49 -1.34 -31.47
N ARG A 261 -49.71 -1.76 -31.11
CA ARG A 261 -50.15 -3.09 -30.64
C ARG A 261 -50.39 -4.07 -31.80
N LYS A 262 -50.62 -5.32 -31.38
CA LYS A 262 -51.23 -6.50 -32.07
C LYS A 262 -50.17 -7.42 -32.69
N LYS A 263 -50.21 -8.73 -32.46
CA LYS A 263 -51.35 -9.61 -32.21
C LYS A 263 -50.88 -10.88 -31.50
#